data_AF-A0A2Z6CTU1-F1
#
_entry.id   AF-A0A2Z6CTU1-F1
#
_cell.length_a   1.000
_cell.length_b   1.000
_cell.length_c   1.000
_cell.angle_alpha   90.00
_cell.angle_beta   90.00
_cell.angle_gamma   90.00
#
_symmetry.space_group_name_H-M   'P 1'
#
loop_
_entity.id
_entity.type
_entity.pdbx_description
1 polymer ?
#
loop_
_entity_poly.entity_id
_entity_poly.type
_entity_poly.pdbx_seq_one_letter_code
_entity_poly.pdbx_strand_id
1 'polypeptide(L)'
;MSYCLNPTCPNPENVVYSQRCQSCGSRLLLRDRYRVSKPLGQGGFGATFLAQDEALPGEPSCVIKQLRPSGNAPHVLQMARELFEREARTLGKIGNHPQVPRLLDYFEEQEQFYLVQEYISGATLQQEIKANGVLSEVGVKQFLSEILPLLQYIHEQKVIHRDIKPANLIRRSQDARMVLIDFGAVKNQVTQAAPNQSGQTALTAYAIGTPGFAPPEQMAMRPVYASDIYALGVTCIYLLTSKTPKDLDYNPTTGEMMWEQLVHVSDHLTGVLRKMLDVSVRNRYQSAADVLRALEMEPYLDSLAKSLLVKSDTNTKEKTSQLGDNSAILCSNPSAVGATATGVAQVAAAIRARRAKIAEAAGADAGGIRPAAMGKPGMLPNSNSNSANTQQSKAGRRLDSQTLLTAYLKGRRDFALHNLNFLNLQGSELSETNFHSAQLQSTNLQGANLHNSDFGRASLTRANLRDANLSKAYFNHADLEGADLRGADLSYAHLSNANLRGANLCGANLTGAKILDEQLALAKTNWMTVRPNGKRGLL
;
A
#
# COMPACT_ATOMS: atom_id res chain seq x y z
N MET A 1 38.97 17.92 -12.02
CA MET A 1 38.48 18.09 -13.41
C MET A 1 37.23 18.98 -13.38
N SER A 2 36.87 19.62 -14.49
CA SER A 2 35.60 20.36 -14.62
C SER A 2 34.70 19.71 -15.65
N TYR A 3 33.43 19.53 -15.33
CA TYR A 3 32.45 18.86 -16.17
C TYR A 3 31.41 19.85 -16.71
N CYS A 4 31.12 19.77 -18.00
CA CYS A 4 30.16 20.64 -18.67
C CYS A 4 28.73 20.17 -18.44
N LEU A 5 27.88 21.05 -17.92
CA LEU A 5 26.45 20.77 -17.69
C LEU A 5 25.58 20.90 -18.94
N ASN A 6 26.13 21.36 -20.07
CA ASN A 6 25.39 21.42 -21.32
C ASN A 6 25.05 19.99 -21.80
N PRO A 7 23.75 19.61 -21.89
CA PRO A 7 23.35 18.25 -22.27
C PRO A 7 23.77 17.85 -23.69
N THR A 8 24.00 18.81 -24.58
CA THR A 8 24.39 18.57 -25.98
C THR A 8 25.89 18.65 -26.22
N CYS A 9 26.69 18.79 -25.15
CA CYS A 9 28.15 18.85 -25.27
C CYS A 9 28.73 17.50 -25.73
N PRO A 10 29.48 17.44 -26.84
CA PRO A 10 30.02 16.17 -27.33
C PRO A 10 31.23 15.70 -26.51
N ASN A 11 31.97 16.61 -25.88
CA ASN A 11 33.03 16.26 -24.92
C ASN A 11 32.93 17.13 -23.65
N PRO A 12 32.21 16.66 -22.61
CA PRO A 12 31.92 17.45 -21.42
C PRO A 12 33.08 17.53 -20.42
N GLU A 13 34.15 16.75 -20.60
CA GLU A 13 35.29 16.75 -19.67
C GLU A 13 36.29 17.86 -20.01
N ASN A 14 36.72 18.60 -18.99
CA ASN A 14 37.63 19.75 -19.14
C ASN A 14 38.69 19.74 -18.02
N VAL A 15 39.82 20.42 -18.29
CA VAL A 15 40.86 20.64 -17.29
C VAL A 15 40.32 21.44 -16.10
N VAL A 16 40.89 21.19 -14.92
CA VAL A 16 40.45 21.81 -13.66
C VAL A 16 40.51 23.34 -13.78
N TYR A 17 39.51 24.03 -13.24
CA TYR A 17 39.41 25.50 -13.20
C TYR A 17 39.25 26.20 -14.56
N SER A 18 38.98 25.46 -15.64
CA SER A 18 38.57 26.08 -16.91
C SER A 18 37.30 26.91 -16.71
N GLN A 19 37.26 28.13 -17.25
CA GLN A 19 36.08 29.00 -17.16
C GLN A 19 35.02 28.63 -18.19
N ARG A 20 35.46 28.13 -19.37
CA ARG A 20 34.59 27.71 -20.46
C ARG A 20 34.95 26.30 -20.93
N CYS A 21 33.93 25.59 -21.39
CA CYS A 21 34.08 24.27 -21.98
C CYS A 21 34.84 24.38 -23.31
N GLN A 22 35.91 23.60 -23.46
CA GLN A 22 36.73 23.58 -24.68
C GLN A 22 35.98 23.02 -25.89
N SER A 23 34.94 22.21 -25.64
CA SER A 23 34.16 21.55 -26.69
C SER A 23 32.98 22.39 -27.20
N CYS A 24 32.20 23.01 -26.31
CA CYS A 24 30.97 23.73 -26.68
C CYS A 24 30.93 25.20 -26.25
N GLY A 25 31.98 25.73 -25.61
CA GLY A 25 32.08 27.13 -25.20
C GLY A 25 31.21 27.54 -24.01
N SER A 26 30.34 26.65 -23.50
CA SER A 26 29.49 26.89 -22.33
C SER A 26 30.32 27.24 -21.08
N ARG A 27 29.77 28.08 -20.19
CA ARG A 27 30.41 28.36 -18.89
C ARG A 27 30.46 27.08 -18.05
N LEU A 28 31.57 26.85 -17.36
CA LEU A 28 31.78 25.67 -16.50
C LEU A 28 31.49 25.95 -15.01
N LEU A 29 31.31 27.22 -14.66
CA LEU A 29 30.87 27.63 -13.33
C LEU A 29 29.38 27.95 -13.39
N LEU A 30 28.57 27.14 -12.71
CA LEU A 30 27.12 27.30 -12.65
C LEU A 30 26.78 28.37 -11.62
N ARG A 31 25.97 29.36 -12.02
CA ARG A 31 25.58 30.51 -11.18
C ARG A 31 26.78 31.24 -10.55
N ASP A 32 27.91 31.28 -11.27
CA ASP A 32 29.20 31.82 -10.83
C ASP A 32 29.66 31.31 -9.44
N ARG A 33 29.21 30.10 -9.06
CA ARG A 33 29.39 29.53 -7.71
C ARG A 33 29.77 28.05 -7.73
N TYR A 34 29.05 27.24 -8.50
CA TYR A 34 29.20 25.79 -8.42
C TYR A 34 30.01 25.23 -9.58
N ARG A 35 31.10 24.53 -9.27
CA ARG A 35 31.91 23.83 -10.27
C ARG A 35 31.61 22.34 -10.25
N VAL A 36 31.10 21.83 -11.37
CA VAL A 36 30.80 20.40 -11.49
C VAL A 36 32.08 19.63 -11.75
N SER A 37 32.26 18.53 -11.01
CA SER A 37 33.43 17.66 -11.11
C SER A 37 33.15 16.43 -11.99
N LYS A 38 32.07 15.69 -11.73
CA LYS A 38 31.72 14.46 -12.46
C LYS A 38 30.23 14.11 -12.34
N PRO A 39 29.67 13.36 -13.31
CA PRO A 39 28.35 12.76 -13.14
C PRO A 39 28.37 11.67 -12.06
N LEU A 40 27.28 11.59 -11.29
CA LEU A 40 27.01 10.54 -10.31
C LEU A 40 25.96 9.54 -10.81
N GLY A 41 25.01 10.00 -11.63
CA GLY A 41 23.98 9.15 -12.21
C GLY A 41 23.02 9.93 -13.10
N GLN A 42 22.24 9.21 -13.89
CA GLN A 42 21.21 9.77 -14.77
C GLN A 42 19.93 8.94 -14.65
N GLY A 43 18.81 9.61 -14.39
CA GLY A 43 17.47 9.03 -14.31
C GLY A 43 16.58 9.52 -15.46
N GLY A 44 15.30 9.11 -15.44
CA GLY A 44 14.37 9.39 -16.56
C GLY A 44 14.04 10.86 -16.84
N PHE A 45 14.28 11.75 -15.87
CA PHE A 45 13.96 13.19 -15.97
C PHE A 45 15.09 14.12 -15.52
N GLY A 46 16.26 13.57 -15.16
CA GLY A 46 17.34 14.39 -14.62
C GLY A 46 18.68 13.68 -14.56
N ALA A 47 19.74 14.47 -14.49
CA ALA A 47 21.10 14.01 -14.26
C ALA A 47 21.61 14.57 -12.92
N THR A 48 22.36 13.75 -12.19
CA THR A 48 22.90 14.10 -10.87
C THR A 48 24.42 14.15 -10.97
N PHE A 49 25.01 15.19 -10.40
CA PHE A 49 26.43 15.48 -10.49
C PHE A 49 27.02 15.80 -9.13
N LEU A 50 28.30 15.47 -8.95
CA LEU A 50 29.11 15.95 -7.83
C LEU A 50 29.70 17.31 -8.21
N ALA A 51 29.57 18.30 -7.35
CA ALA A 51 30.10 19.64 -7.55
C ALA A 51 30.78 20.17 -6.28
N GLN A 52 31.49 21.28 -6.42
CA GLN A 52 32.06 22.07 -5.34
C GLN A 52 31.41 23.45 -5.33
N ASP A 53 31.14 23.96 -4.15
CA ASP A 53 30.67 25.33 -3.93
C ASP A 53 31.86 26.28 -3.75
N GLU A 54 32.32 26.91 -4.84
CA GLU A 54 33.51 27.77 -4.85
C GLU A 54 33.29 29.12 -4.15
N ALA A 55 32.04 29.46 -3.81
CA ALA A 55 31.74 30.70 -3.09
C ALA A 55 31.97 30.58 -1.57
N LEU A 56 32.11 29.36 -1.04
CA LEU A 56 32.31 29.11 0.39
C LEU A 56 33.76 28.71 0.70
N PRO A 57 34.33 29.17 1.83
CA PRO A 57 35.65 28.72 2.27
C PRO A 57 35.75 27.21 2.37
N GLY A 58 36.83 26.64 1.85
CA GLY A 58 37.06 25.19 1.83
C GLY A 58 36.33 24.43 0.73
N GLU A 59 35.62 25.13 -0.18
CA GLU A 59 35.02 24.57 -1.40
C GLU A 59 34.22 23.28 -1.15
N PRO A 60 33.24 23.31 -0.22
CA PRO A 60 32.55 22.10 0.21
C PRO A 60 31.85 21.41 -0.96
N SER A 61 31.86 20.08 -0.93
CA SER A 61 31.19 19.27 -1.95
C SER A 61 29.66 19.33 -1.82
N CYS A 62 28.98 19.40 -2.95
CA CYS A 62 27.53 19.37 -3.06
C CYS A 62 27.08 18.47 -4.21
N VAL A 63 25.80 18.11 -4.20
CA VAL A 63 25.15 17.40 -5.29
C VAL A 63 24.30 18.37 -6.08
N ILE A 64 24.46 18.38 -7.40
CA ILE A 64 23.60 19.13 -8.31
C ILE A 64 22.76 18.12 -9.08
N LYS A 65 21.45 18.17 -8.87
CA LYS A 65 20.50 17.58 -9.80
C LYS A 65 20.17 18.63 -10.84
N GLN A 66 20.24 18.25 -12.11
CA GLN A 66 19.80 19.05 -13.25
C GLN A 66 18.61 18.33 -13.89
N LEU A 67 17.52 19.06 -14.10
CA LEU A 67 16.40 18.55 -14.87
C LEU A 67 16.83 18.35 -16.33
N ARG A 68 16.68 17.12 -16.83
CA ARG A 68 16.99 16.73 -18.21
C ARG A 68 15.81 15.91 -18.73
N PRO A 69 14.80 16.57 -19.28
CA PRO A 69 13.62 15.89 -19.77
C PRO A 69 13.97 15.05 -21.02
N SER A 70 13.51 13.80 -21.04
CA SER A 70 13.78 12.86 -22.14
C SER A 70 12.95 13.13 -23.41
N GLY A 71 12.09 14.15 -23.40
CA GLY A 71 11.27 14.54 -24.54
C GLY A 71 10.82 16.00 -24.46
N ASN A 72 10.58 16.60 -25.63
CA ASN A 72 10.26 18.03 -25.77
C ASN A 72 8.75 18.33 -25.74
N ALA A 73 7.92 17.34 -25.43
CA ALA A 73 6.48 17.54 -25.36
C ALA A 73 6.14 18.51 -24.21
N PRO A 74 5.38 19.60 -24.45
CA PRO A 74 5.15 20.65 -23.45
C PRO A 74 4.59 20.13 -22.11
N HIS A 75 3.71 19.12 -22.15
CA HIS A 75 3.14 18.51 -20.94
C HIS A 75 4.16 17.70 -20.13
N VAL A 76 5.13 17.06 -20.79
CA VAL A 76 6.22 16.31 -20.13
C VAL A 76 7.19 17.28 -19.47
N LEU A 77 7.52 18.38 -20.14
CA LEU A 77 8.38 19.45 -19.60
C LEU A 77 7.76 20.11 -18.37
N GLN A 78 6.48 20.48 -18.45
CA GLN A 78 5.75 21.09 -17.34
C GLN A 78 5.67 20.14 -16.13
N MET A 79 5.38 18.86 -16.37
CA MET A 79 5.39 17.85 -15.32
C MET A 79 6.77 17.68 -14.69
N ALA A 80 7.82 17.55 -15.52
CA ALA A 80 9.19 17.39 -15.04
C ALA A 80 9.60 18.56 -14.13
N ARG A 81 9.23 19.78 -14.50
CA ARG A 81 9.38 21.00 -13.68
C ARG A 81 8.63 20.91 -12.35
N GLU A 82 7.35 20.52 -12.37
CA GLU A 82 6.54 20.39 -11.14
C GLU A 82 7.12 19.36 -10.15
N LEU A 83 7.63 18.24 -10.65
CA LEU A 83 8.27 17.21 -9.82
C LEU A 83 9.56 17.72 -9.18
N PHE A 84 10.33 18.50 -9.92
CA PHE A 84 11.59 19.08 -9.47
C PHE A 84 11.36 20.17 -8.41
N GLU A 85 10.42 21.08 -8.65
CA GLU A 85 9.96 22.06 -7.65
C GLU A 85 9.46 21.38 -6.38
N ARG A 86 8.77 20.26 -6.53
CA ARG A 86 8.23 19.52 -5.40
C ARG A 86 9.31 18.93 -4.52
N GLU A 87 10.38 18.39 -5.10
CA GLU A 87 11.51 17.88 -4.33
C GLU A 87 12.13 19.02 -3.49
N ALA A 88 12.37 20.19 -4.10
CA ALA A 88 12.86 21.37 -3.41
C ALA A 88 11.95 21.79 -2.25
N ARG A 89 10.64 21.91 -2.50
CA ARG A 89 9.65 22.25 -1.46
C ARG A 89 9.58 21.22 -0.34
N THR A 90 9.73 19.94 -0.68
CA THR A 90 9.71 18.85 0.31
C THR A 90 10.92 18.89 1.21
N LEU A 91 12.13 19.03 0.63
CA LEU A 91 13.35 19.18 1.42
C LEU A 91 13.33 20.45 2.27
N GLY A 92 12.81 21.56 1.73
CA GLY A 92 12.60 22.79 2.49
C GLY A 92 11.61 22.62 3.65
N LYS A 93 10.57 21.79 3.48
CA LYS A 93 9.59 21.48 4.53
C LYS A 93 10.16 20.56 5.61
N ILE A 94 10.91 19.53 5.22
CA ILE A 94 11.59 18.63 6.15
C ILE A 94 12.62 19.43 6.95
N GLY A 95 13.30 20.38 6.33
CA GLY A 95 14.27 21.24 6.98
C GLY A 95 15.56 20.49 7.32
N ASN A 96 16.12 20.76 8.48
CA ASN A 96 17.40 20.19 8.89
C ASN A 96 17.21 18.90 9.69
N HIS A 97 17.57 17.76 9.10
CA HIS A 97 17.59 16.47 9.77
C HIS A 97 18.89 15.72 9.44
N PRO A 98 19.61 15.14 10.41
CA PRO A 98 20.95 14.58 10.19
C PRO A 98 21.02 13.37 9.23
N GLN A 99 19.88 12.73 8.98
CA GLN A 99 19.72 11.58 8.08
C GLN A 99 18.96 11.92 6.79
N VAL A 100 18.79 13.21 6.47
CA VAL A 100 18.23 13.70 5.20
C VAL A 100 19.17 14.76 4.64
N PRO A 101 19.52 14.74 3.34
CA PRO A 101 20.34 15.79 2.74
C PRO A 101 19.69 17.16 2.86
N ARG A 102 20.45 18.17 3.28
CA ARG A 102 19.95 19.55 3.29
C ARG A 102 19.81 20.09 1.87
N LEU A 103 18.76 20.87 1.66
CA LEU A 103 18.62 21.74 0.49
C LEU A 103 19.58 22.93 0.66
N LEU A 104 20.50 23.10 -0.29
CA LEU A 104 21.46 24.21 -0.29
C LEU A 104 21.00 25.35 -1.20
N ASP A 105 20.40 25.01 -2.35
CA ASP A 105 19.95 25.99 -3.34
C ASP A 105 18.95 25.37 -4.31
N TYR A 106 18.13 26.22 -4.94
CA TYR A 106 17.17 25.85 -5.97
C TYR A 106 16.98 27.02 -6.91
N PHE A 107 17.20 26.81 -8.21
CA PHE A 107 17.10 27.88 -9.20
C PHE A 107 16.85 27.36 -10.62
N GLU A 108 16.43 28.27 -11.49
CA GLU A 108 16.29 28.08 -12.93
C GLU A 108 17.27 29.01 -13.65
N GLU A 109 18.01 28.50 -14.61
CA GLU A 109 18.93 29.26 -15.46
C GLU A 109 18.88 28.72 -16.89
N GLN A 110 18.68 29.61 -17.88
CA GLN A 110 18.57 29.23 -19.30
C GLN A 110 17.52 28.12 -19.55
N GLU A 111 16.34 28.24 -18.92
CA GLU A 111 15.25 27.25 -18.96
C GLU A 111 15.61 25.86 -18.42
N GLN A 112 16.76 25.72 -17.76
CA GLN A 112 17.18 24.50 -17.07
C GLN A 112 16.98 24.66 -15.56
N PHE A 113 16.51 23.59 -14.92
CA PHE A 113 16.20 23.57 -13.49
C PHE A 113 17.30 22.86 -12.71
N TYR A 114 17.73 23.47 -11.61
CA TYR A 114 18.82 22.98 -10.78
C TYR A 114 18.41 22.91 -9.31
N LEU A 115 18.74 21.78 -8.68
CA LEU A 115 18.50 21.51 -7.28
C LEU A 115 19.83 21.13 -6.65
N VAL A 116 20.30 21.94 -5.70
CA VAL A 116 21.59 21.76 -5.04
C VAL A 116 21.36 21.24 -3.64
N GLN A 117 21.96 20.10 -3.32
CA GLN A 117 21.80 19.39 -2.07
C GLN A 117 23.17 19.13 -1.42
N GLU A 118 23.16 18.87 -0.12
CA GLU A 118 24.32 18.37 0.60
C GLU A 118 24.83 17.06 -0.02
N TYR A 119 26.15 16.96 -0.22
CA TYR A 119 26.77 15.72 -0.65
C TYR A 119 26.97 14.77 0.53
N ILE A 120 26.45 13.55 0.39
CA ILE A 120 26.62 12.48 1.39
C ILE A 120 27.70 11.54 0.90
N SER A 121 28.87 11.60 1.51
CA SER A 121 29.98 10.70 1.19
C SER A 121 29.76 9.33 1.83
N GLY A 122 29.62 8.27 1.02
CA GLY A 122 29.36 6.92 1.53
C GLY A 122 28.98 5.94 0.43
N ALA A 123 28.85 4.67 0.82
CA ALA A 123 28.31 3.63 -0.04
C ALA A 123 26.78 3.59 0.06
N THR A 124 26.09 3.34 -1.05
CA THR A 124 24.67 2.98 -0.97
C THR A 124 24.53 1.59 -0.35
N LEU A 125 23.40 1.31 0.29
CA LEU A 125 23.13 0.01 0.87
C LEU A 125 23.13 -1.09 -0.21
N GLN A 126 22.76 -0.75 -1.45
CA GLN A 126 22.90 -1.65 -2.59
C GLN A 126 24.37 -2.03 -2.86
N GLN A 127 25.29 -1.06 -2.79
CA GLN A 127 26.72 -1.28 -2.97
C GLN A 127 27.31 -2.07 -1.81
N GLU A 128 26.87 -1.81 -0.57
CA GLU A 128 27.29 -2.57 0.61
C GLU A 128 26.94 -4.05 0.48
N ILE A 129 25.70 -4.39 0.11
CA ILE A 129 25.30 -5.80 -0.08
C ILE A 129 26.07 -6.47 -1.22
N LYS A 130 26.35 -5.73 -2.30
CA LYS A 130 27.14 -6.26 -3.41
C LYS A 130 28.60 -6.55 -3.01
N ALA A 131 29.16 -5.76 -2.11
CA ALA A 131 30.55 -5.89 -1.66
C ALA A 131 30.71 -6.91 -0.53
N ASN A 132 29.80 -6.90 0.44
CA ASN A 132 29.94 -7.60 1.72
C ASN A 132 28.99 -8.81 1.86
N GLY A 133 28.06 -9.00 0.92
CA GLY A 133 27.03 -10.02 0.99
C GLY A 133 25.80 -9.57 1.77
N VAL A 134 24.89 -10.53 2.00
CA VAL A 134 23.62 -10.31 2.69
C VAL A 134 23.81 -10.02 4.18
N LEU A 135 22.85 -9.34 4.79
CA LEU A 135 22.82 -9.12 6.24
C LEU A 135 22.23 -10.32 6.97
N SER A 136 22.68 -10.52 8.21
CA SER A 136 22.01 -11.40 9.17
C SER A 136 20.73 -10.76 9.71
N GLU A 137 19.92 -11.57 10.41
CA GLU A 137 18.76 -11.07 11.18
C GLU A 137 19.12 -9.90 12.11
N VAL A 138 20.25 -10.00 12.82
CA VAL A 138 20.73 -8.92 13.70
C VAL A 138 21.01 -7.66 12.90
N GLY A 139 21.66 -7.79 11.74
CA GLY A 139 21.95 -6.66 10.85
C GLY A 139 20.68 -5.99 10.33
N VAL A 140 19.66 -6.77 9.96
CA VAL A 140 18.36 -6.22 9.51
C VAL A 140 17.60 -5.54 10.65
N LYS A 141 17.61 -6.12 11.85
CA LYS A 141 17.02 -5.48 13.04
C LYS A 141 17.72 -4.14 13.34
N GLN A 142 19.05 -4.10 13.30
CA GLN A 142 19.81 -2.86 13.49
C GLN A 142 19.47 -1.82 12.42
N PHE A 143 19.40 -2.23 11.15
CA PHE A 143 18.96 -1.36 10.06
C PHE A 143 17.55 -0.80 10.29
N LEU A 144 16.59 -1.64 10.69
CA LEU A 144 15.22 -1.22 10.98
C LEU A 144 15.17 -0.24 12.15
N SER A 145 15.87 -0.52 13.26
CA SER A 145 15.96 0.37 14.41
C SER A 145 16.58 1.74 14.06
N GLU A 146 17.48 1.79 13.08
CA GLU A 146 18.10 3.03 12.62
C GLU A 146 17.18 3.85 11.70
N ILE A 147 16.44 3.20 10.80
CA ILE A 147 15.68 3.89 9.74
C ILE A 147 14.22 4.20 10.11
N LEU A 148 13.60 3.41 10.99
CA LEU A 148 12.21 3.63 11.42
C LEU A 148 12.00 4.99 12.12
N PRO A 149 12.89 5.46 13.00
CA PRO A 149 12.77 6.80 13.59
C PRO A 149 12.80 7.92 12.54
N LEU A 150 13.69 7.80 11.54
CA LEU A 150 13.73 8.74 10.41
C LEU A 150 12.42 8.71 9.62
N LEU A 151 11.89 7.51 9.33
CA LEU A 151 10.66 7.37 8.58
C LEU A 151 9.46 7.97 9.33
N GLN A 152 9.40 7.76 10.65
CA GLN A 152 8.41 8.38 11.52
C GLN A 152 8.48 9.91 11.42
N TYR A 153 9.67 10.50 11.55
CA TYR A 153 9.87 11.94 11.44
C TYR A 153 9.38 12.51 10.09
N ILE A 154 9.72 11.86 8.98
CA ILE A 154 9.26 12.26 7.63
C ILE A 154 7.73 12.21 7.55
N HIS A 155 7.09 11.16 8.10
CA HIS A 155 5.64 11.01 8.10
C HIS A 155 4.93 12.06 8.99
N GLU A 156 5.54 12.45 10.11
CA GLU A 156 5.06 13.56 10.96
C GLU A 156 5.07 14.90 10.21
N GLN A 157 6.07 15.12 9.36
CA GLN A 157 6.12 16.24 8.41
C GLN A 157 5.10 16.10 7.26
N LYS A 158 4.20 15.11 7.28
CA LYS A 158 3.18 14.84 6.26
C LYS A 158 3.79 14.60 4.87
N VAL A 159 4.94 13.94 4.85
CA VAL A 159 5.65 13.54 3.63
C VAL A 159 5.57 12.02 3.49
N ILE A 160 5.36 11.53 2.26
CA ILE A 160 5.49 10.11 1.90
C ILE A 160 6.64 10.04 0.90
N HIS A 161 7.66 9.23 1.17
CA HIS A 161 8.90 9.17 0.39
C HIS A 161 8.70 8.53 -0.98
N ARG A 162 8.03 7.37 -1.02
CA ARG A 162 7.65 6.57 -2.20
C ARG A 162 8.74 5.83 -2.95
N ASP A 163 10.00 6.20 -2.78
CA ASP A 163 11.12 5.51 -3.45
C ASP A 163 12.16 4.97 -2.44
N ILE A 164 11.68 4.38 -1.34
CA ILE A 164 12.57 3.70 -0.38
C ILE A 164 13.07 2.40 -1.01
N LYS A 165 14.38 2.30 -1.17
CA LYS A 165 15.09 1.15 -1.75
C LYS A 165 16.58 1.20 -1.37
N PRO A 166 17.33 0.08 -1.49
CA PRO A 166 18.76 0.04 -1.17
C PRO A 166 19.62 1.09 -1.89
N ALA A 167 19.24 1.50 -3.11
CA ALA A 167 19.97 2.50 -3.89
C ALA A 167 19.81 3.94 -3.36
N ASN A 168 18.75 4.22 -2.60
CA ASN A 168 18.44 5.55 -2.06
C ASN A 168 18.79 5.68 -0.57
N LEU A 169 19.58 4.74 -0.05
CA LEU A 169 20.00 4.70 1.34
C LEU A 169 21.52 4.66 1.36
N ILE A 170 22.17 5.71 1.87
CA ILE A 170 23.63 5.81 1.93
C ILE A 170 24.10 5.65 3.38
N ARG A 171 25.09 4.78 3.62
CA ARG A 171 25.81 4.78 4.88
C ARG A 171 26.90 5.82 4.83
N ARG A 172 26.72 6.92 5.58
CA ARG A 172 27.62 8.05 5.59
C ARG A 172 28.97 7.66 6.21
N SER A 173 30.07 7.99 5.54
CA SER A 173 31.42 7.57 5.92
C SER A 173 31.90 8.22 7.23
N GLN A 174 31.42 9.43 7.53
CA GLN A 174 31.88 10.19 8.70
C GLN A 174 31.44 9.60 10.03
N ASP A 175 30.22 9.07 10.11
CA ASP A 175 29.60 8.61 11.36
C ASP A 175 28.89 7.25 11.24
N ALA A 176 29.05 6.56 10.11
CA ALA A 176 28.41 5.29 9.78
C ALA A 176 26.87 5.32 9.85
N ARG A 177 26.23 6.50 9.83
CA ARG A 177 24.77 6.60 9.88
C ARG A 177 24.12 6.51 8.50
N MET A 178 22.93 5.93 8.46
CA MET A 178 22.08 5.83 7.29
C MET A 178 21.43 7.17 7.00
N VAL A 179 21.57 7.60 5.75
CA VAL A 179 20.97 8.81 5.19
C VAL A 179 20.05 8.41 4.05
N LEU A 180 18.79 8.82 4.13
CA LEU A 180 17.81 8.62 3.07
C LEU A 180 17.92 9.76 2.07
N ILE A 181 18.19 9.43 0.81
CA ILE A 181 18.34 10.37 -0.29
C ILE A 181 17.16 10.27 -1.26
N ASP A 182 17.04 11.26 -2.13
CA ASP A 182 16.13 11.27 -3.29
C ASP A 182 14.62 11.36 -2.98
N PHE A 183 14.17 12.59 -2.67
CA PHE A 183 12.77 12.92 -2.36
C PHE A 183 11.95 13.28 -3.61
N GLY A 184 12.43 12.92 -4.81
CA GLY A 184 11.83 13.30 -6.09
C GLY A 184 10.41 12.77 -6.30
N ALA A 185 10.05 11.63 -5.72
CA ALA A 185 8.76 10.96 -5.93
C ALA A 185 7.62 11.41 -4.98
N VAL A 186 7.83 12.41 -4.13
CA VAL A 186 6.97 12.69 -2.95
C VAL A 186 5.53 13.17 -3.29
N LYS A 187 4.57 12.87 -2.39
CA LYS A 187 3.15 13.28 -2.17
C LYS A 187 2.76 14.28 -1.08
N ASN A 188 2.87 15.58 -1.28
CA ASN A 188 2.19 16.54 -0.39
C ASN A 188 0.70 16.60 -0.77
N GLN A 189 -0.18 16.01 0.06
CA GLN A 189 -1.66 15.98 -0.01
C GLN A 189 -2.34 14.91 -0.90
N VAL A 190 -3.38 14.27 -0.34
CA VAL A 190 -4.28 13.28 -0.98
C VAL A 190 -5.33 14.02 -1.83
N THR A 191 -4.91 14.85 -2.78
CA THR A 191 -5.84 15.51 -3.69
C THR A 191 -6.03 14.65 -4.94
N GLN A 192 -7.29 14.33 -5.24
CA GLN A 192 -7.70 13.61 -6.45
C GLN A 192 -7.45 14.51 -7.67
N ALA A 193 -6.53 14.13 -8.54
CA ALA A 193 -6.33 14.79 -9.83
C ALA A 193 -6.77 13.82 -10.95
N ALA A 194 -7.52 14.37 -11.91
CA ALA A 194 -8.17 13.66 -13.00
C ALA A 194 -7.16 13.14 -14.05
N PRO A 195 -7.40 11.98 -14.70
CA PRO A 195 -6.52 11.46 -15.73
C PRO A 195 -7.03 11.87 -17.11
N ASN A 196 -6.29 12.72 -17.82
CA ASN A 196 -6.44 12.87 -19.26
C ASN A 196 -5.04 12.96 -19.90
N GLN A 197 -4.87 12.19 -20.99
CA GLN A 197 -3.87 12.31 -22.07
C GLN A 197 -2.53 11.50 -21.99
N SER A 198 -2.51 10.42 -22.78
CA SER A 198 -1.56 9.98 -23.83
C SER A 198 -0.04 10.25 -23.78
N GLY A 199 0.57 10.56 -22.63
CA GLY A 199 2.04 10.60 -22.43
C GLY A 199 2.56 9.60 -21.40
N GLN A 200 1.80 8.52 -21.15
CA GLN A 200 1.70 7.89 -19.82
C GLN A 200 2.93 7.12 -19.31
N THR A 201 3.86 6.63 -20.13
CA THR A 201 4.87 5.67 -19.68
C THR A 201 5.92 6.27 -18.73
N ALA A 202 6.38 7.49 -19.01
CA ALA A 202 7.35 8.18 -18.17
C ALA A 202 6.70 8.78 -16.91
N LEU A 203 5.46 9.29 -17.04
CA LEU A 203 4.62 9.80 -15.95
C LEU A 203 4.26 8.70 -14.94
N THR A 204 3.90 7.51 -15.44
CA THR A 204 3.59 6.35 -14.59
C THR A 204 4.85 5.86 -13.87
N ALA A 205 5.97 5.67 -14.57
CA ALA A 205 7.21 5.21 -13.93
C ALA A 205 7.68 6.11 -12.77
N TYR A 206 7.59 7.44 -12.92
CA TYR A 206 8.03 8.37 -11.88
C TYR A 206 7.05 8.47 -10.71
N ALA A 207 5.75 8.49 -10.98
CA ALA A 207 4.75 8.60 -9.93
C ALA A 207 4.52 7.30 -9.15
N ILE A 208 4.93 6.16 -9.73
CA ILE A 208 4.86 4.83 -9.12
C ILE A 208 6.08 4.53 -8.25
N GLY A 209 7.23 5.17 -8.47
CA GLY A 209 8.51 4.82 -7.83
C GLY A 209 9.20 3.65 -8.56
N THR A 210 10.28 3.12 -7.98
CA THR A 210 11.05 2.04 -8.63
C THR A 210 10.24 0.75 -8.76
N PRO A 211 10.08 0.19 -9.98
CA PRO A 211 9.29 -1.03 -10.20
C PRO A 211 9.75 -2.18 -9.31
N GLY A 212 8.81 -2.74 -8.54
CA GLY A 212 9.05 -3.88 -7.63
C GLY A 212 9.14 -3.52 -6.14
N PHE A 213 9.52 -2.29 -5.79
CA PHE A 213 9.52 -1.82 -4.39
C PHE A 213 8.19 -1.14 -4.00
N ALA A 214 7.47 -0.61 -4.98
CA ALA A 214 6.21 0.10 -4.77
C ALA A 214 5.03 -0.87 -4.52
N PRO A 215 4.21 -0.65 -3.48
CA PRO A 215 3.02 -1.45 -3.22
C PRO A 215 1.84 -1.12 -4.14
N PRO A 216 0.82 -2.00 -4.25
CA PRO A 216 -0.28 -1.83 -5.21
C PRO A 216 -1.06 -0.51 -5.09
N GLU A 217 -1.26 0.02 -3.89
CA GLU A 217 -1.95 1.31 -3.71
C GLU A 217 -1.12 2.50 -4.22
N GLN A 218 0.21 2.42 -4.14
CA GLN A 218 1.10 3.40 -4.74
C GLN A 218 1.07 3.29 -6.27
N MET A 219 1.04 2.06 -6.80
CA MET A 219 0.89 1.82 -8.23
C MET A 219 -0.47 2.27 -8.78
N ALA A 220 -1.49 2.28 -7.94
CA ALA A 220 -2.80 2.88 -8.21
C ALA A 220 -2.83 4.40 -7.98
N MET A 221 -1.68 5.05 -7.80
CA MET A 221 -1.51 6.50 -7.61
C MET A 221 -2.13 7.05 -6.32
N ARG A 222 -2.32 6.19 -5.32
CA ARG A 222 -2.90 6.54 -4.00
C ARG A 222 -2.01 6.03 -2.86
N PRO A 223 -0.73 6.45 -2.80
CA PRO A 223 0.13 6.03 -1.71
C PRO A 223 -0.32 6.62 -0.39
N VAL A 224 -0.03 5.88 0.67
CA VAL A 224 -0.27 6.21 2.07
C VAL A 224 1.04 6.06 2.83
N TYR A 225 1.10 6.47 4.11
CA TYR A 225 2.31 6.28 4.92
C TYR A 225 2.73 4.80 5.02
N ALA A 226 1.76 3.90 5.08
CA ALA A 226 1.99 2.45 5.04
C ALA A 226 2.59 1.96 3.70
N SER A 227 2.62 2.78 2.64
CA SER A 227 3.28 2.44 1.39
C SER A 227 4.81 2.46 1.54
N ASP A 228 5.35 3.41 2.29
CA ASP A 228 6.79 3.46 2.61
C ASP A 228 7.20 2.27 3.50
N ILE A 229 6.31 1.84 4.41
CA ILE A 229 6.55 0.68 5.27
C ILE A 229 6.67 -0.61 4.43
N TYR A 230 5.83 -0.77 3.41
CA TYR A 230 5.96 -1.88 2.48
C TYR A 230 7.29 -1.83 1.74
N ALA A 231 7.66 -0.68 1.18
CA ALA A 231 8.92 -0.51 0.45
C ALA A 231 10.14 -0.78 1.35
N LEU A 232 10.06 -0.41 2.63
CA LEU A 232 11.06 -0.75 3.64
C LEU A 232 11.10 -2.26 3.93
N GLY A 233 9.94 -2.93 3.98
CA GLY A 233 9.86 -4.38 4.08
C GLY A 233 10.54 -5.08 2.90
N VAL A 234 10.27 -4.63 1.67
CA VAL A 234 10.91 -5.16 0.45
C VAL A 234 12.42 -4.91 0.49
N THR A 235 12.84 -3.75 0.99
CA THR A 235 14.25 -3.45 1.23
C THR A 235 14.86 -4.47 2.19
N CYS A 236 14.21 -4.82 3.29
CA CYS A 236 14.70 -5.85 4.22
C CYS A 236 14.86 -7.22 3.55
N ILE A 237 13.92 -7.63 2.69
CA ILE A 237 14.04 -8.88 1.94
C ILE A 237 15.26 -8.84 1.01
N TYR A 238 15.51 -7.71 0.34
CA TYR A 238 16.74 -7.54 -0.44
C TYR A 238 17.99 -7.67 0.44
N LEU A 239 18.00 -7.08 1.65
CA LEU A 239 19.16 -7.19 2.55
C LEU A 239 19.42 -8.63 3.00
N LEU A 240 18.38 -9.44 3.20
CA LEU A 240 18.49 -10.84 3.61
C LEU A 240 18.86 -11.79 2.45
N THR A 241 18.53 -11.44 1.21
CA THR A 241 18.59 -12.38 0.08
C THR A 241 19.47 -11.94 -1.07
N SER A 242 19.82 -10.65 -1.16
CA SER A 242 20.40 -9.98 -2.32
C SER A 242 19.57 -10.07 -3.62
N LYS A 243 18.34 -10.60 -3.55
CA LYS A 243 17.45 -10.72 -4.70
C LYS A 243 16.63 -9.46 -4.89
N THR A 244 16.53 -8.99 -6.14
CA THR A 244 15.64 -7.88 -6.45
C THR A 244 14.19 -8.37 -6.48
N PRO A 245 13.19 -7.48 -6.35
CA PRO A 245 11.78 -7.90 -6.40
C PRO A 245 11.39 -8.64 -7.69
N LYS A 246 12.13 -8.43 -8.79
CA LYS A 246 11.90 -9.13 -10.07
C LYS A 246 12.37 -10.60 -10.04
N ASP A 247 13.28 -10.93 -9.13
CA ASP A 247 13.89 -12.25 -8.97
C ASP A 247 13.19 -13.07 -7.87
N LEU A 248 12.09 -12.54 -7.33
CA LEU A 248 11.27 -13.17 -6.30
C LEU A 248 9.97 -13.70 -6.91
N ASP A 249 9.52 -14.85 -6.43
CA ASP A 249 8.24 -15.40 -6.81
C ASP A 249 7.11 -14.75 -6.02
N TYR A 250 5.92 -14.71 -6.61
CA TYR A 250 4.72 -14.15 -5.99
C TYR A 250 3.58 -15.15 -6.06
N ASN A 251 2.77 -15.20 -5.00
CA ASN A 251 1.57 -15.99 -5.00
C ASN A 251 0.60 -15.46 -6.08
N PRO A 252 0.19 -16.29 -7.05
CA PRO A 252 -0.63 -15.83 -8.18
C PRO A 252 -2.04 -15.40 -7.75
N THR A 253 -2.54 -15.94 -6.64
CA THR A 253 -3.88 -15.69 -6.10
C THR A 253 -3.90 -14.50 -5.16
N THR A 254 -3.00 -14.45 -4.17
CA THR A 254 -2.99 -13.40 -3.13
C THR A 254 -2.14 -12.18 -3.51
N GLY A 255 -1.19 -12.36 -4.44
CA GLY A 255 -0.20 -11.33 -4.78
C GLY A 255 0.91 -11.16 -3.75
N GLU A 256 0.96 -12.00 -2.71
CA GLU A 256 1.99 -11.95 -1.68
C GLU A 256 3.36 -12.39 -2.22
N MET A 257 4.40 -11.70 -1.79
CA MET A 257 5.78 -12.05 -2.12
C MET A 257 6.19 -13.33 -1.39
N MET A 258 6.69 -14.33 -2.12
CA MET A 258 7.12 -15.61 -1.55
C MET A 258 8.62 -15.53 -1.22
N TRP A 259 8.94 -14.96 -0.07
CA TRP A 259 10.32 -14.74 0.39
C TRP A 259 10.72 -15.63 1.58
N GLU A 260 9.76 -16.15 2.35
CA GLU A 260 10.02 -16.84 3.62
C GLU A 260 10.91 -18.07 3.44
N GLN A 261 10.73 -18.82 2.34
CA GLN A 261 11.54 -19.99 2.02
C GLN A 261 12.99 -19.66 1.59
N LEU A 262 13.30 -18.39 1.37
CA LEU A 262 14.62 -17.93 0.91
C LEU A 262 15.51 -17.43 2.06
N VAL A 263 14.96 -17.34 3.28
CA VAL A 263 15.65 -16.76 4.44
C VAL A 263 15.58 -17.70 5.63
N HIS A 264 16.54 -17.55 6.55
CA HIS A 264 16.57 -18.26 7.83
C HIS A 264 16.63 -17.22 8.94
N VAL A 265 15.45 -16.81 9.41
CA VAL A 265 15.27 -15.80 10.47
C VAL A 265 14.23 -16.31 11.47
N SER A 266 14.19 -15.72 12.67
CA SER A 266 13.23 -16.08 13.72
C SER A 266 11.78 -15.95 13.26
N ASP A 267 10.88 -16.73 13.88
CA ASP A 267 9.44 -16.62 13.67
C ASP A 267 8.93 -15.21 14.00
N HIS A 268 9.56 -14.56 14.99
CA HIS A 268 9.24 -13.20 15.38
C HIS A 268 9.53 -12.20 14.26
N LEU A 269 10.77 -12.17 13.75
CA LEU A 269 11.12 -11.28 12.64
C LEU A 269 10.32 -11.63 11.38
N THR A 270 10.06 -12.92 11.14
CA THR A 270 9.20 -13.38 10.05
C THR A 270 7.81 -12.74 10.15
N GLY A 271 7.19 -12.77 11.33
CA GLY A 271 5.88 -12.16 11.57
C GLY A 271 5.87 -10.65 11.36
N VAL A 272 6.94 -9.95 11.77
CA VAL A 272 7.08 -8.50 11.54
C VAL A 272 7.20 -8.20 10.04
N LEU A 273 8.12 -8.86 9.33
CA LEU A 273 8.33 -8.64 7.89
C LEU A 273 7.08 -9.01 7.08
N ARG A 274 6.40 -10.11 7.41
CA ARG A 274 5.13 -10.50 6.79
C ARG A 274 4.09 -9.40 6.90
N LYS A 275 3.93 -8.81 8.09
CA LYS A 275 2.99 -7.72 8.31
C LYS A 275 3.43 -6.38 7.68
N MET A 276 4.73 -6.12 7.52
CA MET A 276 5.21 -4.98 6.71
C MET A 276 4.88 -5.16 5.22
N LEU A 277 4.94 -6.39 4.73
CA LEU A 277 4.74 -6.76 3.32
C LEU A 277 3.30 -7.12 2.96
N ASP A 278 2.35 -6.98 3.88
CA ASP A 278 0.95 -7.32 3.61
C ASP A 278 0.40 -6.46 2.45
N VAL A 279 -0.20 -7.12 1.46
CA VAL A 279 -0.77 -6.47 0.27
C VAL A 279 -1.93 -5.55 0.66
N SER A 280 -2.72 -5.94 1.65
CA SER A 280 -3.81 -5.15 2.20
C SER A 280 -3.27 -4.08 3.14
N VAL A 281 -3.40 -2.82 2.73
CA VAL A 281 -3.06 -1.65 3.56
C VAL A 281 -3.69 -1.73 4.95
N ARG A 282 -4.89 -2.32 5.07
CA ARG A 282 -5.60 -2.45 6.36
C ARG A 282 -4.87 -3.36 7.35
N ASN A 283 -4.25 -4.42 6.87
CA ASN A 283 -3.57 -5.41 7.69
C ASN A 283 -2.11 -5.05 7.96
N ARG A 284 -1.53 -4.22 7.07
CA ARG A 284 -0.18 -3.68 7.21
C ARG A 284 -0.05 -2.81 8.47
N TYR A 285 1.18 -2.65 8.97
CA TYR A 285 1.46 -1.62 9.96
C TYR A 285 1.07 -0.24 9.44
N GLN A 286 0.45 0.59 10.29
CA GLN A 286 -0.08 1.89 9.89
C GLN A 286 0.94 3.02 10.10
N SER A 287 1.92 2.81 10.98
CA SER A 287 2.98 3.76 11.27
C SER A 287 4.33 3.07 11.48
N ALA A 288 5.43 3.80 11.25
CA ALA A 288 6.77 3.32 11.55
C ALA A 288 6.95 2.98 13.05
N ALA A 289 6.27 3.71 13.93
CA ALA A 289 6.24 3.43 15.36
C ALA A 289 5.59 2.07 15.69
N ASP A 290 4.58 1.63 14.93
CA ASP A 290 3.98 0.29 15.13
C ASP A 290 4.97 -0.84 14.80
N VAL A 291 5.81 -0.63 13.77
CA VAL A 291 6.86 -1.57 13.39
C VAL A 291 7.93 -1.63 14.47
N LEU A 292 8.39 -0.46 14.95
CA LEU A 292 9.41 -0.37 15.99
C LEU A 292 8.96 -1.08 17.28
N ARG A 293 7.73 -0.81 17.75
CA ARG A 293 7.16 -1.51 18.91
C ARG A 293 7.05 -3.01 18.68
N ALA A 294 6.73 -3.45 17.47
CA ALA A 294 6.64 -4.88 17.18
C ALA A 294 8.01 -5.56 17.30
N LEU A 295 9.09 -4.92 16.85
CA LEU A 295 10.46 -5.42 16.98
C LEU A 295 10.93 -5.47 18.45
N GLU A 296 10.54 -4.49 19.26
CA GLU A 296 10.91 -4.42 20.68
C GLU A 296 10.19 -5.44 21.58
N MET A 297 9.12 -6.08 21.10
CA MET A 297 8.36 -7.07 21.86
C MET A 297 9.01 -8.45 21.95
N GLU A 298 10.06 -8.72 21.16
CA GLU A 298 10.76 -10.01 21.10
C GLU A 298 11.21 -10.56 22.48
N PRO A 299 11.91 -9.78 23.34
CA PRO A 299 12.41 -10.30 24.62
C PRO A 299 11.27 -10.69 25.59
N TYR A 300 10.12 -10.03 25.46
CA TYR A 300 8.93 -10.33 26.27
C TYR A 300 8.26 -11.62 25.82
N LEU A 301 8.16 -11.86 24.51
CA LEU A 301 7.61 -13.09 23.96
C LEU A 301 8.49 -14.30 24.29
N ASP A 302 9.81 -14.15 24.25
CA ASP A 302 10.75 -15.19 24.67
C ASP A 302 10.63 -15.52 26.16
N SER A 303 10.50 -14.50 27.01
CA SER A 303 10.29 -14.67 28.44
C SER A 303 8.96 -15.39 28.75
N LEU A 304 7.90 -15.03 28.02
CA LEU A 304 6.59 -15.68 28.12
C LEU A 304 6.64 -17.14 27.65
N ALA A 305 7.27 -17.41 26.51
CA ALA A 305 7.43 -18.77 25.97
C ALA A 305 8.23 -19.66 26.93
N LYS A 306 9.35 -19.16 27.47
CA LYS A 306 10.13 -19.85 28.51
C LYS A 306 9.30 -20.12 29.76
N SER A 307 8.51 -19.15 30.22
CA SER A 307 7.65 -19.30 31.39
C SER A 307 6.50 -20.30 31.18
N LEU A 308 6.03 -20.47 29.94
CA LEU A 308 5.00 -21.46 29.58
C LEU A 308 5.57 -22.88 29.46
N LEU A 309 6.83 -23.03 29.03
CA LEU A 309 7.53 -24.31 28.97
C LEU A 309 7.95 -24.84 30.35
N VAL A 310 8.24 -23.97 31.32
CA VAL A 310 8.61 -24.40 32.69
C VAL A 310 7.42 -25.00 33.47
N LYS A 311 6.17 -24.80 33.02
CA LYS A 311 4.97 -25.31 33.70
C LYS A 311 4.59 -26.76 33.38
N SER A 312 5.33 -27.46 32.53
CA SER A 312 5.02 -28.86 32.16
C SER A 312 5.77 -29.94 32.97
N ASP A 313 6.75 -29.58 33.81
CA ASP A 313 7.56 -30.56 34.57
C ASP A 313 7.50 -30.38 36.09
N THR A 314 6.30 -30.38 36.67
CA THR A 314 6.15 -30.66 38.11
C THR A 314 5.08 -31.73 38.32
N ASN A 315 5.46 -32.96 38.04
CA ASN A 315 4.74 -34.14 38.52
C ASN A 315 5.75 -35.16 39.07
N THR A 316 6.45 -34.76 40.14
CA THR A 316 7.22 -35.69 40.96
C THR A 316 6.95 -35.38 42.42
N LYS A 317 6.27 -36.32 43.07
CA LYS A 317 6.03 -36.35 44.51
C LYS A 317 7.37 -36.42 45.24
N GLU A 318 7.58 -35.59 46.25
CA GLU A 318 8.39 -35.98 47.40
C GLU A 318 7.93 -35.25 48.67
N LYS A 319 7.63 -36.04 49.70
CA LYS A 319 7.46 -35.62 51.10
C LYS A 319 8.83 -35.69 51.77
N THR A 320 9.28 -34.68 52.51
CA THR A 320 9.55 -34.73 53.97
C THR A 320 10.30 -33.49 54.51
N SER A 321 9.89 -33.10 55.73
CA SER A 321 10.63 -32.50 56.87
C SER A 321 11.44 -31.19 56.76
N GLN A 322 10.87 -30.16 57.40
CA GLN A 322 11.39 -29.31 58.50
C GLN A 322 12.89 -29.02 58.71
N LEU A 323 13.09 -27.80 59.26
CA LEU A 323 14.29 -27.14 59.86
C LEU A 323 15.11 -26.35 58.83
N GLY A 324 15.52 -25.09 59.02
CA GLY A 324 15.51 -24.18 60.16
C GLY A 324 16.61 -23.13 59.89
N ASP A 325 16.28 -21.85 60.07
CA ASP A 325 17.13 -20.65 60.22
C ASP A 325 18.61 -20.63 59.76
N ASN A 326 18.95 -19.67 58.89
CA ASN A 326 19.62 -18.41 59.34
C ASN A 326 20.00 -17.45 58.19
N SER A 327 19.43 -16.25 58.28
CA SER A 327 20.07 -14.91 58.25
C SER A 327 21.01 -14.46 57.10
N ALA A 328 20.48 -13.47 56.36
CA ALA A 328 21.10 -12.19 55.97
C ALA A 328 22.16 -12.18 54.84
N ILE A 329 22.37 -11.14 54.02
CA ILE A 329 22.23 -9.67 54.16
C ILE A 329 21.99 -9.07 52.75
N LEU A 330 21.43 -7.84 52.71
CA LEU A 330 21.58 -6.74 51.72
C LEU A 330 20.23 -6.31 51.09
N CYS A 331 19.54 -5.36 51.69
CA CYS A 331 19.70 -3.89 51.58
C CYS A 331 18.91 -3.27 50.40
N SER A 332 17.95 -2.44 50.80
CA SER A 332 17.45 -1.22 50.15
C SER A 332 16.67 -1.31 48.83
N ASN A 333 15.34 -1.35 48.99
CA ASN A 333 14.35 -0.59 48.19
C ASN A 333 14.38 0.89 48.65
N PRO A 334 13.91 1.90 47.86
CA PRO A 334 12.50 2.10 47.46
C PRO A 334 12.34 2.68 46.03
N SER A 335 11.21 2.78 45.32
CA SER A 335 9.78 2.49 45.46
C SER A 335 9.19 2.65 44.05
N ALA A 336 8.32 1.74 43.60
CA ALA A 336 7.38 2.00 42.51
C ALA A 336 6.06 1.29 42.80
N VAL A 337 5.01 2.11 42.90
CA VAL A 337 3.65 1.78 43.30
C VAL A 337 2.99 0.88 42.26
N GLY A 338 2.36 -0.19 42.75
CA GLY A 338 1.78 -1.26 41.94
C GLY A 338 0.45 -0.92 41.26
N ALA A 339 0.21 -1.62 40.15
CA ALA A 339 -1.11 -1.95 39.63
C ALA A 339 -1.25 -3.48 39.61
N THR A 340 -2.34 -3.96 40.20
CA THR A 340 -2.54 -5.32 40.70
C THR A 340 -2.95 -6.32 39.62
N ALA A 341 -2.43 -7.54 39.72
CA ALA A 341 -2.68 -8.69 38.86
C ALA A 341 -4.12 -9.26 38.90
N THR A 342 -5.06 -8.58 39.57
CA THR A 342 -6.45 -9.03 39.76
C THR A 342 -7.39 -8.66 38.61
N GLY A 343 -7.05 -7.70 37.75
CA GLY A 343 -7.90 -7.29 36.62
C GLY A 343 -7.90 -8.28 35.45
N VAL A 344 -6.78 -8.95 35.19
CA VAL A 344 -6.62 -9.85 34.02
C VAL A 344 -7.40 -11.17 34.22
N ALA A 345 -7.49 -11.65 35.46
CA ALA A 345 -8.25 -12.86 35.80
C ALA A 345 -9.76 -12.68 35.61
N GLN A 346 -10.30 -11.49 35.90
CA GLN A 346 -11.73 -11.18 35.73
C GLN A 346 -12.14 -11.05 34.27
N VAL A 347 -11.29 -10.45 33.43
CA VAL A 347 -11.53 -10.34 31.97
C VAL A 347 -11.47 -11.72 31.31
N ALA A 348 -10.52 -12.58 31.70
CA ALA A 348 -10.41 -13.96 31.21
C ALA A 348 -11.58 -14.87 31.65
N ALA A 349 -12.21 -14.59 32.80
CA ALA A 349 -13.41 -15.29 33.26
C ALA A 349 -14.66 -14.84 32.47
N ALA A 350 -14.80 -13.54 32.21
CA ALA A 350 -15.91 -12.98 31.43
C ALA A 350 -15.92 -13.47 29.96
N ILE A 351 -14.73 -13.64 29.35
CA ILE A 351 -14.61 -14.16 27.97
C ILE A 351 -14.97 -15.66 27.90
N ARG A 352 -14.64 -16.44 28.94
CA ARG A 352 -15.00 -17.87 29.02
C ARG A 352 -16.50 -18.08 29.23
N ALA A 353 -17.13 -17.29 30.10
CA ALA A 353 -18.58 -17.33 30.30
C ALA A 353 -19.38 -16.95 29.03
N ARG A 354 -18.84 -16.04 28.21
CA ARG A 354 -19.46 -15.62 26.94
C ARG A 354 -19.33 -16.66 25.82
N ARG A 355 -18.27 -17.47 25.81
CA ARG A 355 -18.09 -18.57 24.86
C ARG A 355 -18.98 -19.79 25.18
N ALA A 356 -19.22 -20.07 26.45
CA ALA A 356 -20.13 -21.15 26.87
C ALA A 356 -21.59 -20.89 26.43
N LYS A 357 -22.07 -19.64 26.54
CA LYS A 357 -23.43 -19.26 26.09
C LYS A 357 -23.66 -19.32 24.57
N ILE A 358 -22.60 -19.25 23.76
CA ILE A 358 -22.70 -19.32 22.29
C ILE A 358 -22.72 -20.77 21.82
N ALA A 359 -22.09 -21.69 22.55
CA ALA A 359 -22.08 -23.11 22.24
C ALA A 359 -23.43 -23.80 22.50
N GLU A 360 -24.21 -23.33 23.50
CA GLU A 360 -25.54 -23.86 23.79
C GLU A 360 -26.63 -23.41 22.79
N ALA A 361 -26.40 -22.36 22.00
CA ALA A 361 -27.38 -21.85 21.04
C ALA A 361 -27.29 -22.51 19.63
N ALA A 362 -26.27 -23.34 19.38
CA ALA A 362 -25.97 -23.89 18.05
C ALA A 362 -26.39 -25.37 17.86
N GLY A 363 -27.11 -25.97 18.82
CA GLY A 363 -27.48 -27.38 18.79
C GLY A 363 -29.00 -27.62 18.81
N ALA A 364 -29.69 -27.36 17.68
CA ALA A 364 -30.99 -27.94 17.36
C ALA A 364 -31.37 -27.66 15.90
N ASP A 365 -31.30 -28.66 15.02
CA ASP A 365 -32.48 -29.36 14.48
C ASP A 365 -32.15 -30.06 13.15
N ALA A 366 -32.68 -31.27 13.01
CA ALA A 366 -32.42 -32.21 11.92
C ALA A 366 -33.72 -32.59 11.21
N GLY A 367 -33.66 -32.70 9.88
CA GLY A 367 -34.51 -33.63 9.11
C GLY A 367 -35.58 -33.01 8.19
N GLY A 368 -35.72 -33.60 6.98
CA GLY A 368 -36.95 -33.55 6.18
C GLY A 368 -36.78 -33.28 4.68
N ILE A 369 -37.11 -34.27 3.84
CA ILE A 369 -36.98 -34.30 2.37
C ILE A 369 -38.39 -34.31 1.71
N ARG A 370 -38.55 -33.52 0.60
CA ARG A 370 -39.49 -33.64 -0.58
C ARG A 370 -41.00 -33.20 -0.47
N PRO A 371 -41.74 -32.99 -1.60
CA PRO A 371 -41.48 -32.14 -2.79
C PRO A 371 -42.72 -31.37 -3.38
N ALA A 372 -42.46 -30.46 -4.33
CA ALA A 372 -43.22 -29.91 -5.49
C ALA A 372 -44.76 -30.07 -5.69
N ALA A 373 -45.43 -29.00 -6.16
CA ALA A 373 -46.34 -29.05 -7.34
C ALA A 373 -46.78 -27.66 -7.90
N MET A 374 -47.04 -27.67 -9.22
CA MET A 374 -47.46 -26.60 -10.16
C MET A 374 -48.88 -26.04 -9.97
N GLY A 375 -49.14 -24.84 -10.52
CA GLY A 375 -50.48 -24.43 -11.00
C GLY A 375 -50.66 -22.94 -11.34
N LYS A 376 -50.73 -22.60 -12.63
CA LYS A 376 -51.29 -21.34 -13.22
C LYS A 376 -52.83 -21.53 -13.50
N PRO A 377 -53.54 -20.59 -14.18
CA PRO A 377 -53.92 -19.21 -13.87
C PRO A 377 -55.45 -18.94 -14.07
N GLY A 378 -56.00 -17.76 -13.75
CA GLY A 378 -57.31 -17.36 -14.31
C GLY A 378 -58.10 -16.23 -13.63
N MET A 379 -58.16 -15.09 -14.34
CA MET A 379 -59.24 -14.09 -14.50
C MET A 379 -60.01 -13.45 -13.31
N LEU A 380 -60.09 -12.12 -13.41
CA LEU A 380 -60.91 -11.16 -12.66
C LEU A 380 -62.43 -11.36 -12.90
N PRO A 381 -63.29 -10.79 -12.04
CA PRO A 381 -63.89 -9.51 -12.44
C PRO A 381 -63.99 -8.45 -11.33
N ASN A 382 -64.26 -7.26 -11.83
CA ASN A 382 -64.25 -5.94 -11.23
C ASN A 382 -65.58 -5.61 -10.52
N SER A 383 -65.54 -4.94 -9.37
CA SER A 383 -66.68 -4.13 -8.87
C SER A 383 -66.17 -2.95 -8.05
N ASN A 384 -66.38 -1.76 -8.61
CA ASN A 384 -66.15 -0.45 -8.00
C ASN A 384 -67.14 -0.19 -6.85
N SER A 385 -66.64 0.30 -5.72
CA SER A 385 -67.37 1.23 -4.86
C SER A 385 -66.40 2.23 -4.25
N ASN A 386 -66.61 3.50 -4.59
CA ASN A 386 -65.84 4.66 -4.14
C ASN A 386 -65.95 4.87 -2.63
N SER A 387 -64.81 5.00 -1.95
CA SER A 387 -64.68 5.88 -0.79
C SER A 387 -63.22 6.26 -0.55
N ALA A 388 -63.05 7.53 -0.19
CA ALA A 388 -61.84 8.19 0.27
C ALA A 388 -60.68 8.26 -0.74
N ASN A 389 -60.65 9.41 -1.42
CA ASN A 389 -59.49 9.96 -2.09
C ASN A 389 -58.30 10.05 -1.11
N THR A 390 -57.48 9.00 -1.09
CA THR A 390 -56.13 9.03 -0.54
C THR A 390 -55.23 8.57 -1.67
N GLN A 391 -54.50 9.51 -2.28
CA GLN A 391 -53.41 9.21 -3.19
C GLN A 391 -52.38 8.34 -2.44
N GLN A 392 -52.49 7.01 -2.52
CA GLN A 392 -51.37 6.13 -2.20
C GLN A 392 -50.57 5.90 -3.47
N SER A 393 -49.55 6.74 -3.61
CA SER A 393 -48.43 6.52 -4.49
C SER A 393 -47.88 5.10 -4.31
N LYS A 394 -47.76 4.35 -5.41
CA LYS A 394 -46.85 3.18 -5.49
C LYS A 394 -45.41 3.70 -5.42
N ALA A 395 -44.99 4.15 -4.25
CA ALA A 395 -43.59 4.37 -3.94
C ALA A 395 -42.89 3.01 -4.01
N GLY A 396 -41.90 2.87 -4.90
CA GLY A 396 -41.01 1.72 -4.91
C GLY A 396 -40.53 1.46 -3.49
N ARG A 397 -40.74 0.25 -2.97
CA ARG A 397 -40.39 -0.12 -1.59
C ARG A 397 -38.89 0.06 -1.40
N ARG A 398 -38.50 1.23 -0.89
CA ARG A 398 -37.15 1.53 -0.43
C ARG A 398 -36.88 0.59 0.75
N LEU A 399 -36.01 -0.40 0.54
CA LEU A 399 -35.49 -1.23 1.63
C LEU A 399 -34.31 -0.49 2.25
N ASP A 400 -34.19 -0.55 3.57
CA ASP A 400 -32.95 -0.20 4.27
C ASP A 400 -32.02 -1.43 4.38
N SER A 401 -30.75 -1.19 4.75
CA SER A 401 -29.74 -2.24 4.88
C SER A 401 -30.15 -3.34 5.86
N GLN A 402 -30.69 -2.98 7.02
CA GLN A 402 -30.99 -3.94 8.08
C GLN A 402 -32.16 -4.84 7.67
N THR A 403 -33.19 -4.26 7.06
CA THR A 403 -34.36 -4.96 6.55
C THR A 403 -33.96 -5.94 5.44
N LEU A 404 -33.06 -5.54 4.54
CA LEU A 404 -32.55 -6.40 3.48
C LEU A 404 -31.80 -7.59 4.06
N LEU A 405 -30.83 -7.35 4.95
CA LEU A 405 -30.02 -8.40 5.57
C LEU A 405 -30.89 -9.35 6.41
N THR A 406 -31.85 -8.81 7.15
CA THR A 406 -32.80 -9.62 7.92
C THR A 406 -33.66 -10.49 7.01
N ALA A 407 -34.14 -9.95 5.88
CA ALA A 407 -34.88 -10.73 4.91
C ALA A 407 -34.03 -11.83 4.27
N TYR A 408 -32.75 -11.52 3.97
CA TYR A 408 -31.80 -12.51 3.46
C TYR A 408 -31.56 -13.65 4.46
N LEU A 409 -31.36 -13.33 5.74
CA LEU A 409 -31.23 -14.32 6.82
C LEU A 409 -32.49 -15.18 6.98
N LYS A 410 -33.67 -14.63 6.67
CA LYS A 410 -34.95 -15.37 6.64
C LYS A 410 -35.16 -16.18 5.35
N GLY A 411 -34.13 -16.31 4.50
CA GLY A 411 -34.16 -17.12 3.27
C GLY A 411 -34.64 -16.37 2.03
N ARG A 412 -34.96 -15.08 2.11
CA ARG A 412 -35.30 -14.30 0.92
C ARG A 412 -34.05 -14.14 0.05
N ARG A 413 -34.14 -14.51 -1.23
CA ARG A 413 -33.08 -14.29 -2.22
C ARG A 413 -33.47 -13.32 -3.32
N ASP A 414 -34.76 -12.97 -3.43
CA ASP A 414 -35.26 -12.09 -4.48
C ASP A 414 -35.42 -10.63 -4.01
N PHE A 415 -34.53 -9.79 -4.54
CA PHE A 415 -34.53 -8.34 -4.40
C PHE A 415 -34.54 -7.64 -5.77
N ALA A 416 -34.99 -8.33 -6.82
CA ALA A 416 -35.13 -7.75 -8.14
C ALA A 416 -36.02 -6.49 -8.11
N LEU A 417 -35.73 -5.51 -8.97
CA LEU A 417 -36.48 -4.25 -9.11
C LEU A 417 -36.52 -3.34 -7.87
N HIS A 418 -35.84 -3.69 -6.77
CA HIS A 418 -35.86 -2.85 -5.56
C HIS A 418 -34.95 -1.63 -5.71
N ASN A 419 -35.33 -0.55 -5.04
CA ASN A 419 -34.45 0.60 -4.86
C ASN A 419 -33.61 0.38 -3.59
N LEU A 420 -32.32 0.10 -3.82
CA LEU A 420 -31.28 -0.18 -2.85
C LEU A 420 -30.16 0.86 -2.93
N ASN A 421 -30.42 2.01 -3.56
CA ASN A 421 -29.44 3.07 -3.71
C ASN A 421 -28.93 3.55 -2.34
N PHE A 422 -27.64 3.86 -2.28
CA PHE A 422 -26.97 4.41 -1.09
C PHE A 422 -26.95 3.50 0.14
N LEU A 423 -27.36 2.23 0.03
CA LEU A 423 -27.31 1.32 1.17
C LEU A 423 -25.87 0.98 1.54
N ASN A 424 -25.65 0.78 2.85
CA ASN A 424 -24.40 0.22 3.33
C ASN A 424 -24.58 -1.28 3.59
N LEU A 425 -23.98 -2.09 2.73
CA LEU A 425 -24.00 -3.55 2.72
C LEU A 425 -22.57 -4.09 2.76
N GLN A 426 -21.64 -3.33 3.33
CA GLN A 426 -20.23 -3.68 3.44
C GLN A 426 -20.04 -5.00 4.20
N GLY A 427 -19.23 -5.90 3.66
CA GLY A 427 -18.91 -7.19 4.28
C GLY A 427 -20.12 -8.13 4.46
N SER A 428 -21.22 -7.86 3.77
CA SER A 428 -22.44 -8.68 3.90
C SER A 428 -22.33 -10.00 3.13
N GLU A 429 -22.99 -11.03 3.66
CA GLU A 429 -23.20 -12.31 2.99
C GLU A 429 -24.49 -12.24 2.18
N LEU A 430 -24.37 -12.16 0.85
CA LEU A 430 -25.46 -11.97 -0.11
C LEU A 430 -25.24 -12.82 -1.37
N SER A 431 -24.66 -14.01 -1.22
CA SER A 431 -24.46 -14.97 -2.31
C SER A 431 -25.80 -15.46 -2.87
N GLU A 432 -25.81 -15.84 -4.14
CA GLU A 432 -26.99 -16.39 -4.84
C GLU A 432 -28.22 -15.47 -4.76
N THR A 433 -28.00 -14.16 -4.68
CA THR A 433 -29.07 -13.18 -4.54
C THR A 433 -29.47 -12.64 -5.91
N ASN A 434 -30.78 -12.55 -6.16
CA ASN A 434 -31.33 -11.93 -7.34
C ASN A 434 -31.51 -10.42 -7.11
N PHE A 435 -30.64 -9.62 -7.75
CA PHE A 435 -30.69 -8.16 -7.87
C PHE A 435 -31.05 -7.71 -9.29
N HIS A 436 -31.71 -8.56 -10.09
CA HIS A 436 -32.03 -8.26 -11.48
C HIS A 436 -32.87 -6.97 -11.59
N SER A 437 -32.46 -6.05 -12.46
CA SER A 437 -33.06 -4.71 -12.62
C SER A 437 -33.17 -3.87 -11.32
N ALA A 438 -32.41 -4.19 -10.27
CA ALA A 438 -32.39 -3.41 -9.04
C ALA A 438 -31.62 -2.09 -9.22
N GLN A 439 -31.96 -1.07 -8.42
CA GLN A 439 -31.21 0.19 -8.35
C GLN A 439 -30.24 0.09 -7.17
N LEU A 440 -28.94 0.12 -7.45
CA LEU A 440 -27.83 -0.04 -6.51
C LEU A 440 -26.83 1.12 -6.64
N GLN A 441 -27.28 2.28 -7.10
CA GLN A 441 -26.44 3.44 -7.32
C GLN A 441 -25.78 3.90 -6.01
N SER A 442 -24.47 4.11 -6.05
CA SER A 442 -23.67 4.53 -4.88
C SER A 442 -23.84 3.63 -3.64
N THR A 443 -24.21 2.36 -3.83
CA THR A 443 -24.32 1.38 -2.73
C THR A 443 -22.93 0.94 -2.30
N ASN A 444 -22.71 0.79 -0.99
CA ASN A 444 -21.47 0.24 -0.46
C ASN A 444 -21.58 -1.27 -0.29
N LEU A 445 -20.98 -2.02 -1.20
CA LEU A 445 -20.87 -3.49 -1.23
C LEU A 445 -19.41 -3.94 -1.02
N GLN A 446 -18.56 -3.08 -0.44
CA GLN A 446 -17.15 -3.40 -0.25
C GLN A 446 -16.99 -4.68 0.60
N GLY A 447 -16.18 -5.62 0.11
CA GLY A 447 -15.93 -6.90 0.79
C GLY A 447 -17.15 -7.80 0.93
N ALA A 448 -18.28 -7.48 0.29
CA ALA A 448 -19.47 -8.33 0.34
C ALA A 448 -19.23 -9.64 -0.43
N ASN A 449 -19.82 -10.72 0.07
CA ASN A 449 -19.90 -11.98 -0.67
C ASN A 449 -21.15 -11.97 -1.54
N LEU A 450 -20.95 -11.89 -2.85
CA LEU A 450 -21.97 -11.80 -3.90
C LEU A 450 -21.77 -12.90 -4.94
N HIS A 451 -21.14 -14.01 -4.54
CA HIS A 451 -20.90 -15.18 -5.37
C HIS A 451 -22.21 -15.64 -6.01
N ASN A 452 -22.17 -15.87 -7.33
CA ASN A 452 -23.31 -16.42 -8.09
C ASN A 452 -24.60 -15.57 -8.03
N SER A 453 -24.51 -14.28 -7.72
CA SER A 453 -25.65 -13.36 -7.68
C SER A 453 -26.02 -12.81 -9.07
N ASP A 454 -27.29 -12.48 -9.30
CA ASP A 454 -27.79 -11.92 -10.56
C ASP A 454 -27.99 -10.41 -10.47
N PHE A 455 -27.18 -9.66 -11.21
CA PHE A 455 -27.24 -8.21 -11.39
C PHE A 455 -27.67 -7.81 -12.81
N GLY A 456 -28.26 -8.72 -13.59
CA GLY A 456 -28.70 -8.43 -14.95
C GLY A 456 -29.58 -7.18 -15.00
N ARG A 457 -29.25 -6.24 -15.90
CA ARG A 457 -29.94 -4.94 -16.04
C ARG A 457 -29.97 -4.05 -14.77
N ALA A 458 -29.23 -4.40 -13.72
CA ALA A 458 -29.17 -3.58 -12.50
C ALA A 458 -28.37 -2.30 -12.75
N SER A 459 -28.69 -1.24 -12.01
CA SER A 459 -27.92 0.02 -12.03
C SER A 459 -26.98 0.07 -10.84
N LEU A 460 -25.69 -0.16 -11.06
CA LEU A 460 -24.61 -0.11 -10.07
C LEU A 460 -23.72 1.12 -10.24
N THR A 461 -24.22 2.18 -10.88
CA THR A 461 -23.43 3.39 -11.13
C THR A 461 -22.80 3.91 -9.85
N ARG A 462 -21.48 4.11 -9.86
CA ARG A 462 -20.68 4.57 -8.70
C ARG A 462 -20.81 3.71 -7.44
N ALA A 463 -21.26 2.46 -7.53
CA ALA A 463 -21.26 1.53 -6.41
C ALA A 463 -19.83 1.21 -5.96
N ASN A 464 -19.62 0.99 -4.65
CA ASN A 464 -18.35 0.54 -4.09
C ASN A 464 -18.39 -0.99 -3.96
N LEU A 465 -17.71 -1.69 -4.86
CA LEU A 465 -17.58 -3.15 -4.93
C LEU A 465 -16.13 -3.60 -4.64
N ARG A 466 -15.34 -2.75 -3.97
CA ARG A 466 -13.94 -3.07 -3.64
C ARG A 466 -13.84 -4.36 -2.86
N ASP A 467 -12.89 -5.20 -3.24
CA ASP A 467 -12.59 -6.45 -2.53
C ASP A 467 -13.80 -7.41 -2.40
N ALA A 468 -14.88 -7.19 -3.18
CA ALA A 468 -16.08 -8.02 -3.14
C ALA A 468 -15.86 -9.35 -3.88
N ASN A 469 -16.47 -10.42 -3.39
CA ASN A 469 -16.52 -11.70 -4.11
C ASN A 469 -17.70 -11.68 -5.08
N LEU A 470 -17.42 -11.50 -6.37
CA LEU A 470 -18.37 -11.51 -7.48
C LEU A 470 -18.15 -12.70 -8.41
N SER A 471 -17.46 -13.75 -7.92
CA SER A 471 -17.18 -14.93 -8.73
C SER A 471 -18.49 -15.55 -9.23
N LYS A 472 -18.55 -15.89 -10.52
CA LYS A 472 -19.75 -16.41 -11.21
C LYS A 472 -20.98 -15.49 -11.20
N ALA A 473 -20.87 -14.22 -10.82
CA ALA A 473 -22.01 -13.30 -10.84
C ALA A 473 -22.45 -12.97 -12.28
N TYR A 474 -23.74 -12.66 -12.45
CA TYR A 474 -24.33 -12.30 -13.74
C TYR A 474 -24.54 -10.79 -13.82
N PHE A 475 -23.94 -10.13 -14.82
CA PHE A 475 -23.99 -8.68 -15.04
C PHE A 475 -24.51 -8.32 -16.44
N ASN A 476 -25.21 -9.23 -17.12
CA ASN A 476 -25.65 -8.98 -18.49
C ASN A 476 -26.50 -7.69 -18.57
N HIS A 477 -26.07 -6.73 -19.40
CA HIS A 477 -26.70 -5.41 -19.53
C HIS A 477 -26.74 -4.55 -18.25
N ALA A 478 -25.93 -4.86 -17.23
CA ALA A 478 -25.84 -4.06 -16.02
C ALA A 478 -25.11 -2.73 -16.30
N ASP A 479 -25.46 -1.69 -15.57
CA ASP A 479 -24.79 -0.40 -15.63
C ASP A 479 -23.80 -0.23 -14.48
N LEU A 480 -22.50 -0.36 -14.77
CA LEU A 480 -21.40 -0.26 -13.81
C LEU A 480 -20.62 1.06 -13.99
N GLU A 481 -21.21 2.08 -14.63
CA GLU A 481 -20.51 3.35 -14.89
C GLU A 481 -19.92 3.94 -13.60
N GLY A 482 -18.60 4.17 -13.61
CA GLY A 482 -17.86 4.72 -12.47
C GLY A 482 -17.85 3.86 -11.20
N ALA A 483 -18.30 2.60 -11.24
CA ALA A 483 -18.24 1.69 -10.10
C ALA A 483 -16.79 1.38 -9.69
N ASP A 484 -16.54 1.15 -8.41
CA ASP A 484 -15.22 0.83 -7.87
C ASP A 484 -15.11 -0.66 -7.56
N LEU A 485 -14.47 -1.41 -8.45
CA LEU A 485 -14.30 -2.87 -8.38
C LEU A 485 -12.84 -3.26 -8.05
N ARG A 486 -12.06 -2.35 -7.46
CA ARG A 486 -10.65 -2.62 -7.16
C ARG A 486 -10.51 -3.81 -6.22
N GLY A 487 -9.68 -4.79 -6.58
CA GLY A 487 -9.46 -6.01 -5.80
C GLY A 487 -10.64 -6.99 -5.79
N ALA A 488 -11.73 -6.73 -6.53
CA ALA A 488 -12.87 -7.63 -6.58
C ALA A 488 -12.53 -8.93 -7.33
N ASP A 489 -13.09 -10.05 -6.88
CA ASP A 489 -13.01 -11.32 -7.60
C ASP A 489 -14.19 -11.44 -8.57
N LEU A 490 -13.94 -11.28 -9.87
CA LEU A 490 -14.92 -11.43 -10.96
C LEU A 490 -14.67 -12.73 -11.74
N SER A 491 -13.96 -13.71 -11.16
CA SER A 491 -13.65 -14.95 -11.86
C SER A 491 -14.93 -15.64 -12.33
N TYR A 492 -14.95 -16.03 -13.60
CA TYR A 492 -16.11 -16.64 -14.27
C TYR A 492 -17.40 -15.81 -14.27
N ALA A 493 -17.33 -14.51 -14.00
CA ALA A 493 -18.50 -13.62 -14.07
C ALA A 493 -18.96 -13.38 -15.52
N HIS A 494 -20.24 -13.11 -15.71
CA HIS A 494 -20.85 -12.85 -17.02
C HIS A 494 -21.13 -11.36 -17.20
N LEU A 495 -20.24 -10.62 -17.86
CA LEU A 495 -20.34 -9.16 -18.05
C LEU A 495 -20.75 -8.74 -19.47
N SER A 496 -21.27 -9.66 -20.30
CA SER A 496 -21.65 -9.35 -21.67
C SER A 496 -22.63 -8.17 -21.74
N ASN A 497 -22.31 -7.16 -22.54
CA ASN A 497 -23.10 -5.92 -22.71
C ASN A 497 -23.25 -5.04 -21.46
N ALA A 498 -22.51 -5.27 -20.37
CA ALA A 498 -22.45 -4.36 -19.23
C ALA A 498 -21.74 -3.04 -19.61
N ASN A 499 -22.23 -1.91 -19.09
CA ASN A 499 -21.57 -0.61 -19.23
C ASN A 499 -20.46 -0.48 -18.19
N LEU A 500 -19.20 -0.55 -18.63
CA LEU A 500 -18.02 -0.43 -17.75
C LEU A 500 -17.31 0.93 -17.86
N ARG A 501 -17.94 1.93 -18.48
CA ARG A 501 -17.33 3.25 -18.69
C ARG A 501 -16.85 3.85 -17.37
N GLY A 502 -15.54 4.08 -17.27
CA GLY A 502 -14.91 4.68 -16.09
C GLY A 502 -14.93 3.80 -14.82
N ALA A 503 -15.44 2.57 -14.90
CA ALA A 503 -15.39 1.60 -13.82
C ALA A 503 -13.92 1.28 -13.46
N ASN A 504 -13.63 1.02 -12.19
CA ASN A 504 -12.27 0.79 -11.73
C ASN A 504 -12.02 -0.69 -11.41
N LEU A 505 -11.40 -1.40 -12.34
CA LEU A 505 -11.04 -2.82 -12.26
C LEU A 505 -9.56 -3.04 -11.87
N CYS A 506 -8.86 -2.02 -11.38
CA CYS A 506 -7.45 -2.15 -10.98
C CYS A 506 -7.29 -3.22 -9.89
N GLY A 507 -6.50 -4.25 -10.17
CA GLY A 507 -6.29 -5.40 -9.28
C GLY A 507 -7.47 -6.38 -9.17
N ALA A 508 -8.51 -6.24 -9.99
CA ALA A 508 -9.60 -7.21 -10.03
C ALA A 508 -9.16 -8.52 -10.74
N ASN A 509 -9.76 -9.64 -10.34
CA ASN A 509 -9.54 -10.93 -10.98
C ASN A 509 -10.64 -11.22 -12.01
N LEU A 510 -10.35 -11.16 -13.31
CA LEU A 510 -11.32 -11.49 -14.37
C LEU A 510 -11.10 -12.88 -14.96
N THR A 511 -10.36 -13.79 -14.31
CA THR A 511 -10.06 -15.12 -14.86
C THR A 511 -11.34 -15.85 -15.31
N GLY A 512 -11.43 -16.21 -16.59
CA GLY A 512 -12.60 -16.88 -17.15
C GLY A 512 -13.87 -16.03 -17.25
N ALA A 513 -13.81 -14.73 -16.95
CA ALA A 513 -14.95 -13.83 -17.07
C ALA A 513 -15.33 -13.65 -18.55
N LYS A 514 -16.64 -13.62 -18.83
CA LYS A 514 -17.17 -13.32 -20.16
C LYS A 514 -17.36 -11.81 -20.31
N ILE A 515 -16.38 -11.15 -20.92
CA ILE A 515 -16.32 -9.72 -21.13
C ILE A 515 -15.74 -9.46 -22.53
N LEU A 516 -16.27 -8.48 -23.26
CA LEU A 516 -15.72 -8.07 -24.55
C LEU A 516 -14.52 -7.13 -24.34
N ASP A 517 -13.53 -7.20 -25.23
CA ASP A 517 -12.35 -6.34 -25.16
C ASP A 517 -12.72 -4.85 -25.23
N GLU A 518 -13.73 -4.47 -26.02
CA GLU A 518 -14.20 -3.08 -26.08
C GLU A 518 -14.78 -2.60 -24.75
N GLN A 519 -15.48 -3.48 -24.01
CA GLN A 519 -16.01 -3.14 -22.68
C GLN A 519 -14.87 -2.95 -21.69
N LEU A 520 -13.85 -3.80 -21.75
CA LEU A 520 -12.69 -3.74 -20.89
C LEU A 520 -11.86 -2.47 -21.16
N ALA A 521 -11.77 -2.03 -22.42
CA ALA A 521 -11.10 -0.79 -22.83
C ALA A 521 -11.75 0.49 -22.26
N LEU A 522 -13.04 0.45 -21.92
CA LEU A 522 -13.75 1.56 -21.30
C LEU A 522 -13.54 1.62 -19.77
N ALA A 523 -12.99 0.56 -19.17
CA ALA A 523 -12.70 0.48 -17.75
C ALA A 523 -11.25 0.88 -17.45
N LYS A 524 -11.01 1.31 -16.21
CA LYS A 524 -9.66 1.53 -15.68
C LYS A 524 -9.11 0.20 -15.19
N THR A 525 -8.01 -0.25 -15.79
CA THR A 525 -7.26 -1.46 -15.40
C THR A 525 -5.82 -1.08 -15.04
N ASN A 526 -5.10 -1.99 -14.38
CA ASN A 526 -3.66 -1.85 -14.17
C ASN A 526 -2.98 -3.23 -14.31
N TRP A 527 -1.66 -3.28 -14.15
CA TRP A 527 -0.88 -4.51 -14.28
C TRP A 527 -1.29 -5.63 -13.29
N MET A 528 -1.96 -5.29 -12.18
CA MET A 528 -2.49 -6.27 -11.22
C MET A 528 -3.83 -6.87 -11.66
N THR A 529 -4.53 -6.26 -12.61
CA THR A 529 -5.77 -6.81 -13.14
C THR A 529 -5.46 -8.12 -13.87
N VAL A 530 -6.08 -9.22 -13.42
CA VAL A 530 -5.97 -10.51 -14.11
C VAL A 530 -7.00 -10.53 -15.23
N ARG A 531 -6.56 -10.74 -16.47
CA ARG A 531 -7.44 -10.74 -17.66
C ARG A 531 -8.26 -12.03 -17.77
N PRO A 532 -9.29 -12.07 -18.64
CA PRO A 532 -10.06 -13.29 -18.91
C PRO A 532 -9.24 -14.55 -19.21
N ASN A 533 -8.09 -14.38 -19.86
CA ASN A 533 -7.16 -15.46 -20.17
C ASN A 533 -6.25 -15.88 -18.99
N GLY A 534 -6.46 -15.34 -17.78
CA GLY A 534 -5.67 -15.64 -16.58
C GLY A 534 -4.32 -14.93 -16.52
N LYS A 535 -3.93 -14.16 -17.55
CA LYS A 535 -2.65 -13.43 -17.58
C LYS A 535 -2.81 -12.01 -17.04
N ARG A 536 -1.79 -11.53 -16.34
CA ARG A 536 -1.65 -10.12 -15.94
C ARG A 536 -1.09 -9.29 -17.10
N GLY A 537 -1.47 -8.02 -17.20
CA GLY A 537 -0.96 -7.11 -18.23
C GLY A 537 -1.80 -5.86 -18.40
N LEU A 538 -1.20 -4.81 -18.95
CA LEU A 538 -1.92 -3.64 -19.46
C LEU A 538 -2.67 -4.04 -20.76
N LEU A 539 -3.78 -3.34 -21.04
CA LEU A 539 -4.50 -3.45 -22.31
C LEU A 539 -3.64 -2.99 -23.48
#